data_AF-A0A538R163-F1
#
_entry.id   AF-A0A538R163-F1
#
_cell.length_a   1.000
_cell.length_b   1.000
_cell.length_c   1.000
_cell.angle_alpha   90.00
_cell.angle_beta   90.00
_cell.angle_gamma   90.00
#
_symmetry.space_group_name_H-M   'P 1'
#
loop_
_entity.id
_entity.type
_entity.pdbx_description
1 polymer ?
#
loop_
_entity_poly.entity_id
_entity_poly.type
_entity_poly.pdbx_seq_one_letter_code
_entity_poly.pdbx_strand_id
1 'polypeptide(L)'
;MSKVFITVGVSCILLFTTRFASADDTTPRSPEVAGLLSVGGTALSAGLFAAGLHFNNNTLAGAGLLSSLVTPSAGQIYAGTPFTWGMGIRLVSAGLVFAGTSGIDECLADRGNHCHSNPLSGLALVGVGALGYAGGIIYDVATASTAAKNYNKRHHLQVTPIVAPTTASAVVGVGISGSF
;
A
#
# COMPACT_ATOMS: atom_id res chain seq x y z
N MET A 1 9.09 28.01 4.34
CA MET A 1 8.30 26.75 4.32
C MET A 1 7.13 26.72 3.31
N SER A 2 6.72 27.83 2.65
CA SER A 2 5.53 27.86 1.77
C SER A 2 5.68 27.22 0.36
N LYS A 3 6.89 27.14 -0.20
CA LYS A 3 7.08 26.67 -1.59
C LYS A 3 7.04 25.15 -1.79
N VAL A 4 7.17 24.35 -0.73
CA VAL A 4 7.22 22.87 -0.82
C VAL A 4 5.82 22.26 -1.03
N PHE A 5 4.78 22.87 -0.46
CA PHE A 5 3.40 22.37 -0.58
C PHE A 5 2.82 22.52 -1.99
N ILE A 6 3.25 23.54 -2.74
CA ILE A 6 2.70 23.84 -4.07
C ILE A 6 3.23 22.83 -5.11
N THR A 7 4.48 22.38 -4.99
CA THR A 7 5.06 21.41 -5.95
C THR A 7 4.49 19.99 -5.76
N VAL A 8 4.14 19.60 -4.52
CA VAL A 8 3.53 18.30 -4.23
C VAL A 8 2.11 18.21 -4.82
N GLY A 9 1.34 19.30 -4.78
CA GLY A 9 -0.01 19.34 -5.35
C GLY A 9 -0.06 19.13 -6.87
N VAL A 10 0.94 19.63 -7.60
CA VAL A 10 0.97 19.52 -9.08
C VAL A 10 1.35 18.11 -9.55
N SER A 11 2.19 17.38 -8.81
CA SER A 11 2.50 15.97 -9.14
C SER A 11 1.35 15.01 -8.86
N CYS A 12 0.50 15.27 -7.86
CA CYS A 12 -0.70 14.46 -7.63
C CYS A 12 -1.69 14.55 -8.81
N ILE A 13 -1.81 15.71 -9.45
CA ILE A 13 -2.76 15.91 -10.55
C ILE A 13 -2.31 15.18 -11.83
N LEU A 14 -1.00 15.10 -12.09
CA LEU A 14 -0.46 14.39 -13.26
C LEU A 14 -0.59 12.86 -13.17
N LEU A 15 -0.63 12.29 -11.96
CA LEU A 15 -0.85 10.85 -11.75
C LEU A 15 -2.31 10.41 -11.95
N PHE A 16 -3.28 11.33 -11.93
CA PHE A 16 -4.68 11.01 -12.20
C PHE A 16 -5.05 11.05 -13.70
N THR A 17 -4.22 11.64 -14.56
CA THR A 17 -4.51 11.78 -16.00
C THR A 17 -3.90 10.70 -16.89
N THR A 18 -3.09 9.78 -16.35
CA THR A 18 -2.81 8.54 -17.06
C THR A 18 -4.12 7.77 -17.10
N ARG A 19 -4.81 7.86 -18.24
CA ARG A 19 -5.92 6.97 -18.56
C ARG A 19 -5.46 5.58 -18.18
N PHE A 20 -6.11 4.99 -17.17
CA PHE A 20 -5.99 3.57 -16.90
C PHE A 20 -6.25 2.93 -18.26
N ALA A 21 -5.18 2.43 -18.89
CA ALA A 21 -5.34 1.52 -20.00
C ALA A 21 -6.28 0.47 -19.42
N SER A 22 -7.51 0.44 -19.94
CA SER A 22 -8.53 -0.52 -19.52
C SER A 22 -8.00 -1.87 -19.97
N ALA A 23 -7.07 -2.41 -19.19
CA ALA A 23 -6.57 -3.75 -19.34
C ALA A 23 -7.81 -4.63 -19.29
N ASP A 24 -7.99 -5.41 -20.35
CA ASP A 24 -9.07 -6.36 -20.49
C ASP A 24 -9.16 -7.18 -19.19
N ASP A 25 -10.19 -6.90 -18.38
CA ASP A 25 -10.31 -7.41 -17.00
C ASP A 25 -10.75 -8.89 -16.98
N THR A 26 -10.76 -9.52 -18.15
CA THR A 26 -11.11 -10.92 -18.35
C THR A 26 -9.95 -11.87 -18.07
N THR A 27 -8.71 -11.39 -18.00
CA THR A 27 -7.54 -12.24 -17.73
C THR A 27 -7.31 -12.44 -16.22
N PRO A 28 -7.11 -13.69 -15.75
CA PRO A 28 -6.73 -13.98 -14.37
C PRO A 28 -5.48 -13.23 -13.91
N ARG A 29 -5.53 -12.65 -12.72
CA ARG A 29 -4.42 -11.91 -12.12
C ARG A 29 -3.43 -12.89 -11.48
N SER A 30 -2.14 -12.80 -11.84
CA SER A 30 -1.11 -13.69 -11.29
C SER A 30 -0.79 -13.34 -9.82
N PRO A 31 -0.84 -14.31 -8.89
CA PRO A 31 -0.39 -14.12 -7.51
C PRO A 31 1.12 -13.83 -7.41
N GLU A 32 1.95 -14.38 -8.30
CA GLU A 32 3.39 -14.09 -8.28
C GLU A 32 3.67 -12.64 -8.66
N VAL A 33 2.98 -12.11 -9.68
CA VAL A 33 3.10 -10.71 -10.08
C VAL A 33 2.67 -9.77 -8.96
N ALA A 34 1.57 -10.08 -8.27
CA ALA A 34 1.11 -9.29 -7.12
C ALA A 34 2.15 -9.25 -5.99
N GLY A 35 2.73 -10.41 -5.65
CA GLY A 35 3.80 -10.50 -4.66
C GLY A 35 5.04 -9.72 -5.07
N LEU A 36 5.49 -9.90 -6.32
CA LEU A 36 6.67 -9.22 -6.87
C LEU A 36 6.51 -7.71 -6.91
N LEU A 37 5.32 -7.20 -7.27
CA LEU A 37 5.03 -5.77 -7.25
C LEU A 37 5.11 -5.19 -5.83
N SER A 38 4.59 -5.91 -4.84
CA SER A 38 4.60 -5.45 -3.44
C SER A 38 6.03 -5.44 -2.86
N VAL A 39 6.78 -6.53 -3.06
CA VAL A 39 8.17 -6.65 -2.59
C VAL A 39 9.10 -5.70 -3.35
N GLY A 40 9.02 -5.70 -4.68
CA GLY A 40 9.85 -4.87 -5.54
C GLY A 40 9.59 -3.38 -5.34
N GLY A 41 8.32 -2.99 -5.22
CA GLY A 41 7.94 -1.62 -4.87
C GLY A 41 8.48 -1.21 -3.50
N THR A 42 8.38 -2.08 -2.48
CA THR A 42 8.93 -1.82 -1.14
C THR A 42 10.44 -1.64 -1.18
N ALA A 43 11.16 -2.52 -1.88
CA ALA A 43 12.61 -2.46 -2.01
C ALA A 43 13.05 -1.18 -2.74
N LEU A 44 12.34 -0.78 -3.80
CA LEU A 44 12.61 0.46 -4.52
C LEU A 44 12.41 1.69 -3.63
N SER A 45 11.30 1.76 -2.89
CA SER A 45 11.04 2.87 -1.96
C SER A 45 12.06 2.94 -0.83
N ALA A 46 12.45 1.80 -0.25
CA ALA A 46 13.51 1.73 0.75
C ALA A 46 14.86 2.17 0.18
N GLY A 47 15.18 1.76 -1.06
CA GLY A 47 16.38 2.18 -1.77
C GLY A 47 16.41 3.70 -2.03
N LEU A 48 15.30 4.29 -2.45
CA LEU A 48 15.16 5.74 -2.60
C LEU A 48 15.36 6.47 -1.26
N PHE A 49 14.76 5.96 -0.19
CA PHE A 49 14.92 6.53 1.15
C PHE A 49 16.38 6.50 1.60
N ALA A 50 17.02 5.33 1.52
CA ALA A 50 18.42 5.13 1.89
C ALA A 50 19.39 5.96 1.04
N ALA A 51 19.17 6.04 -0.27
CA ALA A 51 19.94 6.91 -1.15
C ALA A 51 19.77 8.39 -0.78
N GLY A 52 18.55 8.82 -0.43
CA GLY A 52 18.28 10.16 0.08
C GLY A 52 19.08 10.49 1.33
N LEU A 53 19.15 9.56 2.30
CA LEU A 53 19.98 9.73 3.49
C LEU A 53 21.48 9.76 3.15
N HIS A 54 21.95 8.85 2.29
CA HIS A 54 23.37 8.77 1.91
C HIS A 54 23.88 10.05 1.23
N PHE A 55 23.07 10.66 0.36
CA PHE A 55 23.42 11.88 -0.35
C PHE A 55 22.96 13.17 0.36
N ASN A 56 22.47 13.10 1.61
CA ASN A 56 21.86 14.23 2.34
C ASN A 56 20.79 14.98 1.52
N ASN A 57 20.01 14.25 0.73
CA ASN A 57 18.97 14.79 -0.14
C ASN A 57 17.58 14.51 0.46
N ASN A 58 17.05 15.49 1.18
CA ASN A 58 15.74 15.41 1.85
C ASN A 58 14.59 15.16 0.87
N THR A 59 14.67 15.64 -0.38
CA THR A 59 13.65 15.41 -1.40
C THR A 59 13.61 13.94 -1.79
N LEU A 60 14.79 13.32 -1.97
CA LEU A 60 14.88 11.91 -2.34
C LEU A 60 14.48 11.00 -1.16
N ALA A 61 14.89 11.34 0.06
CA ALA A 61 14.44 10.65 1.27
C ALA A 61 12.92 10.76 1.43
N GLY A 62 12.36 11.96 1.28
CA GLY A 62 10.92 12.20 1.31
C GLY A 62 10.16 11.43 0.23
N ALA A 63 10.69 11.36 -1.00
CA ALA A 63 10.10 10.57 -2.08
C ALA A 63 10.12 9.07 -1.78
N GLY A 64 11.21 8.54 -1.21
CA GLY A 64 11.29 7.16 -0.73
C GLY A 64 10.25 6.85 0.34
N LEU A 65 10.11 7.74 1.32
CA LEU A 65 9.13 7.60 2.40
C LEU A 65 7.69 7.69 1.89
N LEU A 66 7.37 8.70 1.08
CA LEU A 66 6.03 8.86 0.48
C LEU A 66 5.68 7.70 -0.45
N SER A 67 6.61 7.25 -1.29
CA SER A 67 6.35 6.08 -2.14
C SER A 67 6.14 4.81 -1.30
N SER A 68 6.84 4.66 -0.17
CA SER A 68 6.65 3.53 0.75
C SER A 68 5.27 3.48 1.42
N LEU A 69 4.44 4.53 1.31
CA LEU A 69 3.03 4.49 1.73
C LEU A 69 2.14 3.72 0.75
N VAL A 70 2.54 3.62 -0.53
CA VAL A 70 1.71 3.00 -1.57
C VAL A 70 2.34 1.73 -2.11
N THR A 71 3.67 1.67 -2.23
CA THR A 71 4.37 0.59 -2.93
C THR A 71 4.21 -0.80 -2.28
N PRO A 72 4.22 -0.98 -0.95
CA PRO A 72 3.85 -2.26 -0.34
C PRO A 72 2.43 -2.74 -0.71
N SER A 73 1.49 -1.83 -0.97
CA SER A 73 0.12 -2.17 -1.39
C SER A 73 -0.02 -2.40 -2.89
N ALA A 74 1.05 -2.25 -3.68
CA ALA A 74 0.98 -2.32 -5.14
C ALA A 74 0.38 -3.64 -5.64
N GLY A 75 0.67 -4.78 -4.99
CA GLY A 75 0.07 -6.06 -5.34
C GLY A 75 -1.43 -6.15 -5.06
N GLN A 76 -1.90 -5.54 -3.98
CA GLN A 76 -3.33 -5.48 -3.65
C GLN A 76 -4.08 -4.48 -4.53
N ILE A 77 -3.45 -3.36 -4.90
CA ILE A 77 -3.97 -2.41 -5.89
C ILE A 77 -4.06 -3.11 -7.26
N TYR A 78 -3.02 -3.86 -7.63
CA TYR A 78 -3.04 -4.73 -8.81
C TYR A 78 -4.15 -5.78 -8.72
N ALA A 79 -4.55 -6.22 -7.52
CA ALA A 79 -5.70 -7.11 -7.31
C ALA A 79 -7.06 -6.38 -7.15
N GLY A 80 -7.14 -5.08 -7.47
CA GLY A 80 -8.41 -4.33 -7.49
C GLY A 80 -8.85 -3.80 -6.12
N THR A 81 -7.94 -3.79 -5.15
CA THR A 81 -8.17 -3.28 -3.78
C THR A 81 -7.43 -1.96 -3.60
N PRO A 82 -8.06 -0.80 -3.89
CA PRO A 82 -7.36 0.49 -3.89
C PRO A 82 -6.96 0.94 -2.47
N PHE A 83 -7.67 0.46 -1.44
CA PHE A 83 -7.37 0.75 -0.05
C PHE A 83 -7.16 -0.54 0.73
N THR A 84 -5.98 -0.68 1.33
CA THR A 84 -5.59 -1.86 2.12
C THR A 84 -5.52 -1.51 3.60
N TRP A 85 -5.76 -2.48 4.48
CA TRP A 85 -5.61 -2.27 5.91
C TRP A 85 -4.17 -1.89 6.29
N GLY A 86 -3.17 -2.50 5.65
CA GLY A 86 -1.77 -2.14 5.88
C GLY A 86 -1.42 -0.70 5.45
N MET A 87 -2.08 -0.17 4.41
CA MET A 87 -1.96 1.25 4.03
C MET A 87 -2.56 2.17 5.09
N GLY A 88 -3.73 1.82 5.63
CA GLY A 88 -4.35 2.56 6.74
C GLY A 88 -3.45 2.59 7.98
N ILE A 89 -2.88 1.44 8.36
CA ILE A 89 -1.94 1.34 9.48
C ILE A 89 -0.71 2.22 9.22
N ARG A 90 -0.12 2.18 8.02
CA ARG A 90 1.05 2.99 7.66
C ARG A 90 0.75 4.49 7.69
N LEU A 91 -0.41 4.92 7.21
CA LEU A 91 -0.83 6.33 7.25
C LEU A 91 -0.94 6.83 8.70
N VAL A 92 -1.64 6.09 9.56
CA VAL A 92 -1.76 6.43 10.99
C VAL A 92 -0.40 6.42 11.67
N SER A 93 0.41 5.40 11.40
CA SER A 93 1.76 5.24 11.94
C SER A 93 2.70 6.38 11.52
N ALA A 94 2.64 6.82 10.27
CA ALA A 94 3.38 7.99 9.79
C ALA A 94 2.95 9.27 10.51
N GLY A 95 1.64 9.43 10.78
CA GLY A 95 1.12 10.50 11.61
C GLY A 95 1.66 10.47 13.05
N LEU A 96 1.74 9.29 13.66
CA LEU A 96 2.32 9.10 15.00
C LEU A 96 3.82 9.43 15.03
N VAL A 97 4.58 9.00 14.03
CA VAL A 97 6.01 9.36 13.93
C VAL A 97 6.15 10.87 13.79
N PHE A 98 5.37 11.50 12.90
CA PHE A 98 5.42 12.95 12.69
C PHE A 98 5.08 13.74 13.96
N ALA A 99 4.00 13.36 14.66
CA ALA A 99 3.62 13.97 15.93
C ALA A 99 4.65 13.74 17.04
N GLY A 100 5.28 12.56 17.06
CA GLY A 100 6.36 12.25 17.99
C GLY A 100 7.60 13.10 17.75
N THR A 101 7.99 13.31 16.48
CA THR A 101 9.16 14.13 16.13
C THR A 101 8.97 15.61 16.42
N SER A 102 7.78 16.18 16.19
CA SER A 102 7.52 17.59 16.48
C SER A 102 7.64 17.90 17.97
N GLY A 103 7.22 16.98 18.84
CA GLY A 103 7.38 17.12 20.29
C GLY A 103 8.83 17.03 20.78
N ILE A 104 9.70 16.36 20.03
CA ILE A 104 11.14 16.27 20.35
C ILE A 104 11.86 17.56 19.92
N ASP A 105 11.56 18.08 18.74
CA ASP A 105 12.21 19.29 18.20
C ASP A 105 11.94 20.53 19.05
N GLU A 106 10.70 20.71 19.53
CA GLU A 106 10.34 21.81 20.44
C GLU A 106 11.16 21.77 21.73
N CYS A 107 11.42 20.58 22.26
CA CYS A 107 12.22 20.40 23.48
C CYS A 107 13.72 20.65 23.24
N LEU A 108 14.25 20.31 22.06
CA LEU A 108 15.66 20.53 21.71
C LEU A 108 15.96 22.00 21.33
N ALA A 109 14.98 22.69 20.73
CA ALA A 109 15.09 24.10 20.37
C ALA A 109 15.06 25.01 21.60
N ASP A 110 14.26 24.66 22.61
CA ASP A 110 14.12 25.44 23.83
C ASP A 110 15.23 25.07 24.83
N ARG A 111 16.43 25.62 24.63
CA ARG A 111 17.62 25.42 25.50
C ARG A 111 17.46 25.90 26.95
N GLY A 112 16.25 26.23 27.40
CA GLY A 112 15.95 26.74 28.73
C GLY A 112 14.83 25.97 29.43
N ASN A 113 15.20 25.01 30.30
CA ASN A 113 14.53 24.50 31.51
C ASN A 113 12.98 24.39 31.62
N HIS A 114 12.20 24.52 30.55
CA HIS A 114 10.74 24.55 30.59
C HIS A 114 10.09 23.48 29.71
N CYS A 115 10.82 22.45 29.32
CA CYS A 115 10.25 21.25 28.72
C CYS A 115 9.52 20.43 29.81
N HIS A 116 8.24 20.75 30.04
CA HIS A 116 7.35 19.98 30.94
C HIS A 116 6.78 18.72 30.26
N SER A 117 7.03 18.53 28.97
CA SER A 117 6.70 17.30 28.25
C SER A 117 7.78 16.25 28.50
N ASN A 118 7.39 15.07 28.98
CA ASN A 118 8.32 13.95 29.16
C ASN A 118 8.88 13.55 27.79
N PRO A 119 10.18 13.70 27.48
CA PRO A 119 10.74 13.32 26.17
C PRO A 119 10.54 11.83 25.85
N LEU A 120 10.32 11.04 26.90
CA LEU A 120 9.93 9.63 26.81
C LEU A 120 8.63 9.42 26.00
N SER A 121 7.66 10.34 26.07
CA SER A 121 6.40 10.20 25.33
C SER A 121 6.57 10.41 23.83
N GLY A 122 7.41 11.36 23.42
CA GLY A 122 7.76 11.57 22.01
C GLY A 122 8.48 10.37 21.41
N LEU A 123 9.49 9.86 22.13
CA LEU A 123 10.22 8.65 21.72
C LEU A 123 9.30 7.42 21.64
N ALA A 124 8.38 7.26 22.61
CA ALA A 124 7.41 6.18 22.60
C ALA A 124 6.47 6.27 21.39
N LEU A 125 5.98 7.46 21.03
CA LEU A 125 5.16 7.67 19.84
C LEU A 125 5.90 7.33 18.54
N VAL A 126 7.16 7.76 18.42
CA VAL A 126 8.01 7.40 17.28
C VAL A 126 8.24 5.89 17.22
N GLY A 127 8.50 5.24 18.36
CA GLY A 127 8.70 3.79 18.44
C GLY A 127 7.45 3.00 18.03
N VAL A 128 6.29 3.34 18.59
CA VAL A 128 5.00 2.71 18.23
C VAL A 128 4.66 2.97 16.76
N GLY A 129 4.87 4.19 16.27
CA GLY A 129 4.68 4.55 14.87
C GLY A 129 5.60 3.74 13.95
N ALA A 130 6.89 3.63 14.25
CA ALA A 130 7.83 2.85 13.44
C ALA A 130 7.46 1.36 13.38
N LEU A 131 7.07 0.77 14.52
CA LEU A 131 6.61 -0.62 14.59
C LEU A 131 5.31 -0.84 13.81
N GLY A 132 4.33 0.05 13.97
CA GLY A 132 3.08 0.01 13.22
C GLY A 132 3.31 0.15 11.72
N TYR A 133 4.21 1.05 11.32
CA TYR A 133 4.57 1.26 9.92
C TYR A 133 5.16 0.00 9.30
N ALA A 134 6.18 -0.59 9.95
CA ALA A 134 6.80 -1.83 9.50
C ALA A 134 5.79 -3.00 9.48
N GLY A 135 4.94 -3.10 10.51
CA GLY A 135 3.87 -4.10 10.56
C GLY A 135 2.88 -3.98 9.40
N GLY A 136 2.52 -2.75 9.02
CA GLY A 136 1.68 -2.49 7.85
C GLY A 136 2.32 -2.91 6.53
N ILE A 137 3.63 -2.67 6.36
CA ILE A 137 4.39 -3.17 5.19
C ILE A 137 4.32 -4.70 5.13
N ILE A 138 4.66 -5.38 6.23
CA ILE A 138 4.69 -6.84 6.31
C ILE A 138 3.30 -7.41 6.00
N TYR A 139 2.25 -6.82 6.58
CA TYR A 139 0.87 -7.21 6.32
C TYR A 139 0.53 -7.12 4.83
N ASP A 140 0.87 -6.01 4.16
CA ASP A 140 0.52 -5.83 2.75
C ASP A 140 1.27 -6.79 1.84
N VAL A 141 2.57 -7.03 2.10
CA VAL A 141 3.39 -8.00 1.36
C VAL A 141 2.86 -9.42 1.54
N ALA A 142 2.51 -9.81 2.76
CA ALA A 142 2.02 -11.15 3.06
C ALA A 142 0.63 -11.43 2.45
N THR A 143 -0.21 -10.40 2.33
CA THR A 143 -1.59 -10.53 1.83
C THR A 143 -1.73 -10.29 0.32
N ALA A 144 -0.69 -9.78 -0.36
CA ALA A 144 -0.72 -9.46 -1.79
C ALA A 144 -1.14 -10.65 -2.68
N SER A 145 -0.52 -11.82 -2.52
CA SER A 145 -0.84 -13.00 -3.33
C SER A 145 -2.26 -13.52 -3.06
N THR A 146 -2.71 -13.44 -1.81
CA THR A 146 -4.07 -13.83 -1.40
C THR A 146 -5.11 -12.90 -2.01
N ALA A 147 -4.83 -11.60 -2.11
CA ALA A 147 -5.71 -10.64 -2.75
C ALA A 147 -5.93 -10.98 -4.25
N ALA A 148 -4.88 -11.34 -4.99
CA ALA A 148 -5.01 -11.77 -6.38
C ALA A 148 -5.83 -13.06 -6.53
N LYS A 149 -5.62 -14.05 -5.65
CA LYS A 149 -6.44 -15.28 -5.64
C LYS A 149 -7.91 -14.96 -5.36
N ASN A 150 -8.19 -14.10 -4.37
CA ASN A 150 -9.54 -13.68 -4.03
C ASN A 150 -10.20 -12.89 -5.16
N TYR A 151 -9.43 -12.07 -5.89
CA TYR A 151 -9.91 -11.37 -7.07
C TYR A 151 -10.37 -12.35 -8.14
N ASN A 152 -9.52 -13.33 -8.48
CA ASN A 152 -9.82 -14.32 -9.51
C ASN A 152 -11.04 -15.16 -9.14
N LYS A 153 -11.17 -15.56 -7.87
CA LYS A 153 -12.35 -16.28 -7.36
C LYS A 153 -13.66 -15.50 -7.52
N ARG A 154 -13.62 -14.17 -7.47
CA ARG A 154 -14.82 -13.31 -7.59
C ARG A 154 -15.18 -12.97 -9.03
N HIS A 155 -14.17 -12.85 -9.91
CA HIS A 155 -14.37 -12.31 -11.26
C HIS A 155 -14.28 -13.37 -12.37
N HIS A 156 -13.77 -14.58 -12.09
CA HIS A 156 -13.73 -15.69 -13.05
C HIS A 156 -14.67 -16.84 -12.68
N LEU A 157 -15.80 -16.52 -12.04
CA LEU A 157 -16.93 -17.44 -11.94
C LEU A 157 -17.72 -17.39 -13.24
N GLN A 158 -17.63 -18.45 -14.02
CA GLN A 158 -18.41 -18.61 -15.23
C GLN A 158 -19.59 -19.53 -14.95
N VAL A 159 -20.80 -18.97 -15.05
CA VAL A 159 -22.04 -19.74 -14.97
C VAL A 159 -22.43 -20.08 -16.40
N THR A 160 -22.43 -21.36 -16.75
CA THR A 160 -22.80 -21.82 -18.09
C THR A 160 -24.03 -22.72 -18.01
N PRO A 161 -25.02 -22.56 -18.91
CA PRO A 161 -26.06 -23.56 -19.03
C PRO A 161 -25.44 -24.87 -19.52
N ILE A 162 -25.76 -25.98 -18.86
CA ILE A 162 -25.34 -27.31 -19.31
C ILE A 162 -26.58 -28.09 -19.75
N VAL A 163 -26.44 -28.86 -20.82
CA VAL A 163 -27.46 -29.81 -21.24
C VAL A 163 -26.90 -31.20 -20.96
N ALA A 164 -27.48 -31.90 -19.98
CA ALA A 164 -27.07 -33.25 -19.62
C ALA A 164 -28.04 -34.27 -20.23
N PRO A 165 -27.56 -35.25 -21.01
CA PRO A 165 -28.41 -36.32 -21.51
C PRO A 165 -28.83 -37.25 -20.35
N THR A 166 -30.09 -37.68 -20.33
CA THR A 166 -30.59 -38.75 -19.45
C THR A 166 -31.17 -39.88 -20.29
N THR A 167 -31.47 -41.03 -19.67
CA THR A 167 -32.02 -42.20 -20.35
C THR A 167 -33.39 -41.97 -21.00
N ALA A 168 -34.12 -40.92 -20.62
CA ALA A 168 -35.46 -40.63 -21.13
C ALA A 168 -35.60 -39.24 -21.82
N SER A 169 -34.73 -38.26 -21.52
CA SER A 169 -34.82 -36.88 -22.05
C SER A 169 -33.54 -36.07 -21.78
N ALA A 170 -33.40 -34.88 -22.37
CA ALA A 170 -32.37 -33.92 -21.98
C ALA A 170 -32.83 -33.09 -20.77
N VAL A 171 -31.96 -32.92 -19.78
CA VAL A 171 -32.20 -32.02 -18.63
C VAL A 171 -31.31 -30.79 -18.78
N VAL A 172 -31.91 -29.60 -18.70
CA VAL A 172 -31.17 -28.33 -18.65
C VAL A 172 -30.77 -28.07 -17.20
N GLY A 173 -29.48 -27.92 -16.97
CA GLY A 173 -28.89 -27.58 -15.68
C GLY A 173 -28.03 -26.33 -15.75
N VAL A 174 -27.47 -25.97 -14.59
CA VAL A 174 -26.52 -24.87 -14.46
C VAL A 174 -25.16 -25.47 -14.08
N GLY A 175 -24.16 -25.27 -14.92
CA GLY A 175 -22.77 -25.53 -14.63
C GLY A 175 -22.12 -24.29 -14.03
N ILE A 176 -21.31 -24.49 -13.00
CA ILE A 176 -20.47 -23.43 -12.43
C ILE A 176 -19.03 -23.85 -12.67
N SER A 177 -18.30 -23.09 -13.48
CA SER A 177 -16.86 -23.26 -13.68
C SER A 177 -16.11 -22.02 -13.19
N GLY A 178 -14.85 -22.20 -12.81
CA GLY A 178 -14.01 -21.10 -12.36
C GLY A 178 -12.69 -21.58 -11.78
N SER A 179 -11.86 -20.62 -11.35
CA SER A 179 -10.63 -20.90 -10.60
C SER A 179 -10.95 -20.94 -9.10
N PHE A 180 -10.91 -22.14 -8.50
CA PHE A 180 -11.16 -22.36 -7.07
C PHE A 180 -9.87 -22.41 -6.25
#